data_AF-A0A526QF86-F1
#
_entry.id   AF-A0A526QF86-F1
#
_cell.length_a   1.000
_cell.length_b   1.000
_cell.length_c   1.000
_cell.angle_alpha   90.00
_cell.angle_beta   90.00
_cell.angle_gamma   90.00
#
_symmetry.space_group_name_H-M   'P 1'
#
loop_
_entity.id
_entity.type
_entity.pdbx_description
1 polymer ?
#
loop_
_entity_poly.entity_id
_entity_poly.type
_entity_poly.pdbx_seq_one_letter_code
_entity_poly.pdbx_strand_id
1 'polypeptide(L)'
;APDAMLIAETGGLNAMIVDSTALPEQAVRDILASAFQSAGQRCSALRVLYVQKDVEKKMLEMLRGAMEALNLGDPWLISTDVGPVIDDEAQTSIRDYCTRMGLQGRLIAKLEAPKSGRFVAPHVFRVKGIEEMEREVFGPVLHVASFDADEIDAVIAAINRKGYGLTFGLHTRIEGRVQHFVDGIHAGNIYV
;
A
#
# COMPACT_ATOMS: atom_id res chain seq x y z
N ALA A 1 -7.40 -36.56 -16.01
CA ALA A 1 -7.49 -35.42 -15.09
C ALA A 1 -8.81 -34.72 -15.36
N PRO A 2 -9.45 -33.98 -14.44
CA PRO A 2 -10.65 -33.24 -14.81
C PRO A 2 -10.26 -32.15 -15.82
N ASP A 3 -10.82 -32.21 -17.03
CA ASP A 3 -10.59 -31.27 -18.13
C ASP A 3 -11.38 -29.95 -17.98
N ALA A 4 -11.86 -29.64 -16.76
CA ALA A 4 -12.68 -28.47 -16.49
C ALA A 4 -11.79 -27.22 -16.34
N MET A 5 -12.12 -26.17 -17.10
CA MET A 5 -11.44 -24.87 -17.03
C MET A 5 -11.69 -24.19 -15.67
N LEU A 6 -10.62 -23.79 -14.98
CA LEU A 6 -10.67 -22.94 -13.79
C LEU A 6 -10.17 -21.55 -14.12
N ILE A 7 -11.00 -20.54 -13.89
CA ILE A 7 -10.60 -19.13 -13.86
C ILE A 7 -10.62 -18.69 -12.41
N ALA A 8 -9.46 -18.29 -11.87
CA ALA A 8 -9.30 -17.89 -10.48
C ALA A 8 -8.51 -16.59 -10.38
N GLU A 9 -9.21 -15.49 -10.05
CA GLU A 9 -8.61 -14.19 -9.72
C GLU A 9 -8.34 -14.15 -8.22
N THR A 10 -7.08 -14.04 -7.82
CA THR A 10 -6.65 -14.08 -6.41
C THR A 10 -6.11 -12.74 -5.91
N GLY A 11 -5.60 -12.70 -4.67
CA GLY A 11 -5.07 -11.50 -4.02
C GLY A 11 -3.71 -11.01 -4.56
N GLY A 12 -3.19 -9.96 -3.92
CA GLY A 12 -1.99 -9.24 -4.37
C GLY A 12 -1.17 -8.62 -3.23
N LEU A 13 0.15 -8.61 -3.38
CA LEU A 13 1.04 -7.73 -2.63
C LEU A 13 1.49 -6.56 -3.52
N ASN A 14 0.53 -5.68 -3.81
CA ASN A 14 0.71 -4.61 -4.77
C ASN A 14 1.69 -3.56 -4.25
N ALA A 15 2.66 -3.22 -5.09
CA ALA A 15 3.71 -2.25 -4.78
C ALA A 15 3.50 -0.95 -5.56
N MET A 16 3.97 0.15 -4.97
CA MET A 16 4.14 1.42 -5.66
C MET A 16 5.56 1.94 -5.45
N ILE A 17 6.20 2.42 -6.51
CA ILE A 17 7.51 3.07 -6.42
C ILE A 17 7.34 4.57 -6.67
N VAL A 18 7.94 5.39 -5.81
CA VAL A 18 8.01 6.84 -5.95
C VAL A 18 9.47 7.25 -5.94
N ASP A 19 9.94 7.80 -7.05
CA ASP A 19 11.31 8.30 -7.17
C ASP A 19 11.42 9.79 -6.83
N SER A 20 12.64 10.33 -6.81
CA SER A 20 12.89 11.73 -6.45
C SER A 20 12.33 12.77 -7.44
N THR A 21 11.90 12.33 -8.63
CA THR A 21 11.36 13.23 -9.67
C THR A 21 9.84 13.34 -9.63
N ALA A 22 9.16 12.43 -8.94
CA ALA A 22 7.73 12.46 -8.72
C ALA A 22 7.29 13.78 -8.07
N LEU A 23 6.10 14.27 -8.43
CA LEU A 23 5.46 15.38 -7.72
C LEU A 23 4.89 14.87 -6.39
N PRO A 24 5.41 15.29 -5.22
CA PRO A 24 5.02 14.73 -3.93
C PRO A 24 3.53 14.80 -3.64
N GLU A 25 2.89 15.91 -3.98
CA GLU A 25 1.48 16.19 -3.73
C GLU A 25 0.58 15.21 -4.50
N GLN A 26 0.93 14.92 -5.75
CA GLN A 26 0.22 13.94 -6.57
C GLN A 26 0.44 12.52 -6.04
N ALA A 27 1.70 12.15 -5.78
CA ALA A 27 2.04 10.84 -5.27
C ALA A 27 1.33 10.56 -3.93
N VAL A 28 1.32 11.50 -2.99
CA VAL A 28 0.62 11.33 -1.69
C VAL A 28 -0.88 11.13 -1.86
N ARG A 29 -1.54 11.92 -2.72
CA ARG A 29 -2.97 11.75 -3.02
C ARG A 29 -3.26 10.34 -3.53
N ASP A 30 -2.44 9.87 -4.47
CA ASP A 30 -2.66 8.58 -5.13
C ASP A 30 -2.28 7.42 -4.18
N ILE A 31 -1.29 7.59 -3.30
CA ILE A 31 -0.97 6.66 -2.20
C ILE A 31 -2.15 6.52 -1.24
N LEU A 32 -2.75 7.63 -0.78
CA LEU A 32 -3.89 7.60 0.14
C LEU A 32 -5.07 6.85 -0.47
N ALA A 33 -5.45 7.20 -1.70
CA ALA A 33 -6.54 6.55 -2.41
C ALA A 33 -6.24 5.05 -2.60
N SER A 34 -5.02 4.71 -3.02
CA SER A 34 -4.65 3.32 -3.29
C SER A 34 -4.58 2.46 -2.03
N ALA A 35 -4.14 3.00 -0.90
CA ALA A 35 -3.94 2.24 0.34
C ALA A 35 -5.19 2.19 1.24
N PHE A 36 -5.96 3.29 1.32
CA PHE A 36 -6.97 3.47 2.36
C PHE A 36 -8.41 3.60 1.84
N GLN A 37 -8.61 3.89 0.55
CA GLN A 37 -9.97 3.89 -0.02
C GLN A 37 -10.63 2.51 0.18
N SER A 38 -11.91 2.51 0.51
CA SER A 38 -12.66 1.28 0.86
C SER A 38 -12.04 0.52 2.05
N ALA A 39 -11.39 1.22 2.98
CA ALA A 39 -10.61 0.65 4.07
C ALA A 39 -9.55 -0.37 3.59
N GLY A 40 -8.97 -0.16 2.40
CA GLY A 40 -7.98 -1.06 1.81
C GLY A 40 -8.51 -2.44 1.43
N GLN A 41 -9.83 -2.63 1.41
CA GLN A 41 -10.49 -3.90 1.05
C GLN A 41 -10.68 -4.04 -0.47
N ARG A 42 -9.61 -3.76 -1.23
CA ARG A 42 -9.55 -3.96 -2.68
C ARG A 42 -8.39 -4.88 -2.98
N CYS A 43 -8.58 -5.84 -3.89
CA CYS A 43 -7.48 -6.68 -4.37
C CYS A 43 -6.34 -5.85 -4.96
N SER A 44 -6.64 -4.69 -5.57
CA SER A 44 -5.68 -3.75 -6.14
C SER A 44 -5.10 -2.74 -5.15
N ALA A 45 -5.44 -2.79 -3.86
CA ALA A 45 -5.00 -1.78 -2.91
C ALA A 45 -3.48 -1.83 -2.70
N LEU A 46 -2.88 -0.66 -2.51
CA LEU A 46 -1.45 -0.51 -2.29
C LEU A 46 -1.06 -1.13 -0.94
N ARG A 47 -0.16 -2.12 -0.97
CA ARG A 47 0.30 -2.83 0.23
C ARG A 47 1.68 -2.38 0.66
N VAL A 48 2.57 -2.08 -0.29
CA VAL A 48 3.93 -1.61 -0.03
C VAL A 48 4.32 -0.43 -0.92
N LEU A 49 4.68 0.68 -0.29
CA LEU A 49 5.25 1.85 -0.93
C LEU A 49 6.77 1.80 -0.80
N TYR A 50 7.46 1.93 -1.92
CA TYR A 50 8.90 2.15 -1.99
C TYR A 50 9.15 3.61 -2.33
N VAL A 51 9.88 4.33 -1.48
CA VAL A 51 10.23 5.73 -1.70
C VAL A 51 11.74 5.88 -1.82
N GLN A 52 12.22 6.61 -2.84
CA GLN A 52 13.64 6.91 -2.96
C GLN A 52 14.10 7.75 -1.74
N LYS A 53 15.22 7.37 -1.12
CA LYS A 53 15.68 7.96 0.16
C LYS A 53 15.77 9.49 0.14
N ASP A 54 16.17 10.08 -1.00
CA ASP A 54 16.34 11.53 -1.17
C ASP A 54 15.06 12.34 -0.87
N VAL A 55 13.88 11.77 -1.12
CA VAL A 55 12.59 12.45 -0.95
C VAL A 55 11.72 11.87 0.16
N GLU A 56 12.18 10.79 0.80
CA GLU A 56 11.41 10.02 1.77
C GLU A 56 10.87 10.88 2.91
N LYS A 57 11.73 11.71 3.53
CA LYS A 57 11.33 12.54 4.67
C LYS A 57 10.15 13.46 4.30
N LYS A 58 10.26 14.17 3.17
CA LYS A 58 9.22 15.08 2.67
C LYS A 58 7.94 14.32 2.33
N MET A 59 8.07 13.16 1.66
CA MET A 59 6.93 12.32 1.30
C MET A 59 6.18 11.80 2.52
N LEU A 60 6.88 11.32 3.55
CA LEU A 60 6.24 10.79 4.76
C LEU A 60 5.61 11.87 5.63
N GLU A 61 6.21 13.06 5.69
CA GLU A 61 5.62 14.22 6.37
C GLU A 61 4.30 14.62 5.71
N MET A 62 4.29 14.74 4.38
CA MET A 62 3.09 15.08 3.61
C MET A 62 2.03 13.98 3.67
N LEU A 63 2.44 12.71 3.57
CA LEU A 63 1.53 11.56 3.72
C LEU A 63 0.87 11.56 5.09
N ARG A 64 1.61 11.81 6.16
CA ARG A 64 1.05 11.89 7.51
C ARG A 64 0.02 13.02 7.61
N GLY A 65 0.35 14.23 7.15
CA GLY A 65 -0.59 15.36 7.19
C GLY A 65 -1.85 15.10 6.36
N ALA A 66 -1.70 14.45 5.20
CA ALA A 66 -2.82 14.10 4.36
C ALA A 66 -3.68 12.97 4.96
N MET A 67 -3.08 12.01 5.67
CA MET A 67 -3.82 11.01 6.45
C MET A 67 -4.65 11.65 7.55
N GLU A 68 -4.10 12.63 8.27
CA GLU A 68 -4.79 13.34 9.37
C GLU A 68 -6.05 14.09 8.90
N ALA A 69 -6.20 14.31 7.59
CA ALA A 69 -7.39 14.92 6.99
C ALA A 69 -8.51 13.91 6.64
N LEU A 70 -8.27 12.60 6.76
CA LEU A 70 -9.28 11.57 6.45
C LEU A 70 -10.34 11.45 7.57
N ASN A 71 -11.60 11.42 7.17
CA ASN A 71 -12.74 11.20 8.06
C ASN A 71 -13.13 9.72 8.07
N LEU A 72 -12.96 9.09 9.23
CA LEU A 72 -13.42 7.73 9.49
C LEU A 72 -14.83 7.74 10.08
N GLY A 73 -15.76 6.99 9.50
CA GLY A 73 -17.13 7.01 10.02
C GLY A 73 -18.15 6.20 9.24
N ASP A 74 -19.42 6.57 9.42
CA ASP A 74 -20.56 5.94 8.78
C ASP A 74 -20.51 6.14 7.25
N PRO A 75 -20.43 5.06 6.45
CA PRO A 75 -20.34 5.18 4.98
C PRO A 75 -21.56 5.81 4.32
N TRP A 76 -22.67 6.02 5.04
CA TRP A 76 -23.82 6.78 4.55
C TRP A 76 -23.60 8.30 4.52
N LEU A 77 -22.57 8.80 5.21
CA LEU A 77 -22.25 10.22 5.24
C LEU A 77 -21.31 10.59 4.08
N ILE A 78 -21.66 11.63 3.32
CA ILE A 78 -20.82 12.13 2.22
C ILE A 78 -19.43 12.59 2.68
N SER A 79 -19.30 12.97 3.94
CA SER A 79 -18.04 13.39 4.55
C SER A 79 -17.14 12.23 4.95
N THR A 80 -17.57 10.97 4.83
CA THR A 80 -16.77 9.81 5.24
C THR A 80 -15.86 9.35 4.12
N ASP A 81 -14.55 9.36 4.39
CA ASP A 81 -13.52 8.91 3.48
C ASP A 81 -13.20 7.41 3.65
N VAL A 82 -13.23 6.93 4.90
CA VAL A 82 -12.88 5.55 5.25
C VAL A 82 -13.98 4.92 6.13
N GLY A 83 -14.65 3.90 5.58
CA GLY A 83 -15.69 3.13 6.26
C GLY A 83 -15.16 1.96 7.10
N PRO A 84 -16.07 1.11 7.64
CA PRO A 84 -15.70 -0.07 8.39
C PRO A 84 -15.15 -1.19 7.50
N VAL A 85 -14.45 -2.15 8.12
CA VAL A 85 -14.18 -3.46 7.50
C VAL A 85 -15.41 -4.36 7.57
N ILE A 86 -15.42 -5.41 6.75
CA ILE A 86 -16.62 -6.21 6.47
C ILE A 86 -17.22 -6.90 7.71
N ASP A 87 -16.38 -7.54 8.53
CA ASP A 87 -16.80 -8.35 9.66
C ASP A 87 -15.80 -8.30 10.84
N ASP A 88 -16.17 -8.99 11.93
CA ASP A 88 -15.41 -9.01 13.18
C ASP A 88 -14.11 -9.83 13.05
N GLU A 89 -14.07 -10.83 12.16
CA GLU A 89 -12.88 -11.64 11.88
C GLU A 89 -11.82 -10.81 11.16
N ALA A 90 -12.20 -10.09 10.10
CA ALA A 90 -11.34 -9.15 9.40
C ALA A 90 -10.84 -8.07 10.36
N GLN A 91 -11.73 -7.48 11.17
CA GLN A 91 -11.36 -6.47 12.16
C GLN A 91 -10.30 -7.01 13.13
N THR A 92 -10.51 -8.21 13.67
CA THR A 92 -9.60 -8.83 14.64
C THR A 92 -8.25 -9.15 14.01
N SER A 93 -8.23 -9.83 12.85
CA SER A 93 -6.98 -10.21 12.17
C SER A 93 -6.12 -9.00 11.80
N ILE A 94 -6.73 -7.92 11.31
CA ILE A 94 -5.99 -6.71 10.94
C ILE A 94 -5.51 -5.97 12.20
N ARG A 95 -6.34 -5.85 13.25
CA ARG A 95 -5.94 -5.22 14.52
C ARG A 95 -4.78 -5.95 15.20
N ASP A 96 -4.81 -7.28 15.20
CA ASP A 96 -3.73 -8.11 15.77
C ASP A 96 -2.43 -7.92 14.99
N TYR A 97 -2.52 -7.89 13.65
CA TYR A 97 -1.39 -7.57 12.78
C TYR A 97 -0.80 -6.19 13.12
N CYS A 98 -1.63 -5.15 13.18
CA CYS A 98 -1.20 -3.78 13.49
C CYS A 98 -0.59 -3.68 14.89
N THR A 99 -1.17 -4.36 15.88
CA THR A 99 -0.67 -4.38 17.26
C THR A 99 0.72 -5.02 17.31
N ARG A 100 0.90 -6.18 16.68
CA ARG A 100 2.21 -6.85 16.59
C ARG A 100 3.26 -5.97 15.91
N MET A 101 2.93 -5.36 14.77
CA MET A 101 3.85 -4.46 14.07
C MET A 101 4.19 -3.21 14.90
N GLY A 102 3.23 -2.65 15.62
CA GLY A 102 3.43 -1.54 16.55
C GLY A 102 4.39 -1.91 17.69
N LEU A 103 4.23 -3.08 18.30
CA LEU A 103 5.13 -3.58 19.36
C LEU A 103 6.57 -3.81 18.87
N GLN A 104 6.77 -4.05 17.57
CA GLN A 104 8.09 -4.14 16.95
C GLN A 104 8.74 -2.76 16.69
N GLY A 105 8.10 -1.66 17.08
CA GLY A 105 8.62 -0.30 16.87
C GLY A 105 8.58 0.16 15.40
N ARG A 106 7.75 -0.48 14.56
CA ARG A 106 7.68 -0.20 13.12
C ARG A 106 6.68 0.91 12.76
N LEU A 107 5.90 1.42 13.71
CA LEU A 107 4.84 2.37 13.43
C LEU A 107 5.40 3.73 12.96
N ILE A 108 4.97 4.19 11.77
CA ILE A 108 5.28 5.53 11.24
C ILE A 108 4.14 6.50 11.53
N ALA A 109 2.91 6.10 11.19
CA ALA A 109 1.71 6.90 11.40
C ALA A 109 0.49 6.01 11.62
N LYS A 110 -0.47 6.50 12.41
CA LYS A 110 -1.80 5.90 12.55
C LYS A 110 -2.83 6.99 12.78
N LEU A 111 -4.07 6.71 12.40
CA LEU A 111 -5.22 7.50 12.83
C LEU A 111 -5.91 6.88 14.04
N GLU A 112 -6.86 7.60 14.61
CA GLU A 112 -7.81 7.04 15.56
C GLU A 112 -9.04 6.50 14.82
N ALA A 113 -9.53 5.33 15.26
CA ALA A 113 -10.75 4.75 14.73
C ALA A 113 -11.94 5.06 15.66
N PRO A 114 -13.17 5.15 15.13
CA PRO A 114 -14.37 5.16 15.95
C PRO A 114 -14.40 4.03 16.98
N LYS A 115 -14.90 4.32 18.19
CA LYS A 115 -14.93 3.36 19.31
C LYS A 115 -15.94 2.23 19.09
N SER A 116 -16.99 2.49 18.32
CA SER A 116 -18.05 1.53 17.99
C SER A 116 -18.00 1.15 16.51
N GLY A 117 -18.47 -0.05 16.20
CA GLY A 117 -18.48 -0.60 14.84
C GLY A 117 -17.17 -1.29 14.45
N ARG A 118 -17.17 -1.82 13.23
CA ARG A 118 -16.08 -2.66 12.68
C ARG A 118 -14.98 -1.82 12.04
N PHE A 119 -14.45 -0.83 12.76
CA PHE A 119 -13.40 0.03 12.23
C PHE A 119 -12.00 -0.48 12.54
N VAL A 120 -11.10 -0.31 11.57
CA VAL A 120 -9.65 -0.39 11.74
C VAL A 120 -9.08 0.91 11.19
N ALA A 121 -8.28 1.62 11.99
CA ALA A 121 -7.68 2.86 11.54
C ALA A 121 -6.63 2.61 10.45
N PRO A 122 -6.45 3.53 9.48
CA PRO A 122 -5.28 3.59 8.64
C PRO A 122 -3.98 3.52 9.45
N HIS A 123 -3.10 2.58 9.10
CA HIS A 123 -1.77 2.42 9.67
C HIS A 123 -0.70 2.49 8.58
N VAL A 124 0.43 3.11 8.90
CA VAL A 124 1.65 3.10 8.09
C VAL A 124 2.79 2.51 8.91
N PHE A 125 3.42 1.46 8.39
CA PHE A 125 4.53 0.77 9.06
C PHE A 125 5.80 0.81 8.21
N ARG A 126 6.95 0.91 8.88
CA ARG A 126 8.27 0.71 8.29
C ARG A 126 8.53 -0.77 8.06
N VAL A 127 9.03 -1.10 6.88
CA VAL A 127 9.61 -2.40 6.52
C VAL A 127 10.92 -2.20 5.76
N LYS A 128 11.76 -3.22 5.69
CA LYS A 128 12.96 -3.20 4.84
C LYS A 128 12.65 -3.33 3.35
N GLY A 129 11.55 -4.00 3.03
CA GLY A 129 11.12 -4.33 1.68
C GLY A 129 9.94 -5.30 1.72
N ILE A 130 9.43 -5.63 0.53
CA ILE A 130 8.34 -6.59 0.33
C ILE A 130 8.71 -7.99 0.83
N GLU A 131 10.00 -8.33 0.96
CA GLU A 131 10.45 -9.61 1.50
C GLU A 131 10.06 -9.82 2.96
N GLU A 132 9.89 -8.75 3.74
CA GLU A 132 9.42 -8.85 5.13
C GLU A 132 7.91 -9.11 5.23
N MET A 133 7.18 -8.99 4.12
CA MET A 133 5.74 -9.22 4.09
C MET A 133 5.47 -10.69 3.83
N GLU A 134 4.97 -11.43 4.81
CA GLU A 134 4.70 -12.88 4.64
C GLU A 134 3.48 -13.14 3.76
N ARG A 135 2.41 -12.34 3.95
CA ARG A 135 1.10 -12.50 3.32
C ARG A 135 0.43 -11.16 3.05
N GLU A 136 -0.64 -11.17 2.27
CA GLU A 136 -1.54 -10.03 2.14
C GLU A 136 -2.26 -9.72 3.47
N VAL A 137 -2.36 -8.43 3.79
CA VAL A 137 -3.20 -7.89 4.86
C VAL A 137 -4.32 -7.09 4.21
N PHE A 138 -5.53 -7.65 4.20
CA PHE A 138 -6.67 -7.11 3.48
C PHE A 138 -7.39 -6.01 4.29
N GLY A 139 -6.71 -4.87 4.48
CA GLY A 139 -7.19 -3.77 5.31
C GLY A 139 -6.43 -2.46 5.06
N PRO A 140 -6.71 -1.40 5.85
CA PRO A 140 -6.12 -0.08 5.64
C PRO A 140 -4.71 -0.01 6.25
N VAL A 141 -3.80 -0.84 5.74
CA VAL A 141 -2.42 -0.99 6.24
C VAL A 141 -1.44 -0.80 5.10
N LEU A 142 -0.64 0.25 5.20
CA LEU A 142 0.43 0.56 4.26
C LEU A 142 1.79 0.23 4.87
N HIS A 143 2.65 -0.42 4.10
CA HIS A 143 4.05 -0.64 4.45
C HIS A 143 4.92 0.31 3.64
N VAL A 144 5.97 0.87 4.25
CA VAL A 144 6.92 1.77 3.58
C VAL A 144 8.31 1.17 3.68
N ALA A 145 8.94 1.02 2.53
CA ALA A 145 10.36 0.74 2.37
C ALA A 145 11.04 1.91 1.65
N SER A 146 12.36 2.00 1.79
CA SER A 146 13.17 2.99 1.09
C SER A 146 14.25 2.32 0.27
N PHE A 147 14.67 2.96 -0.81
CA PHE A 147 15.73 2.45 -1.70
C PHE A 147 16.65 3.60 -2.13
N ASP A 148 17.93 3.28 -2.36
CA ASP A 148 18.85 4.20 -3.05
C ASP A 148 18.58 4.21 -4.55
N ALA A 149 18.92 5.31 -5.25
CA ALA A 149 18.57 5.49 -6.66
C ALA A 149 19.12 4.40 -7.60
N ASP A 150 20.26 3.80 -7.24
CA ASP A 150 20.95 2.71 -7.94
C ASP A 150 20.45 1.30 -7.55
N GLU A 151 19.59 1.18 -6.54
CA GLU A 151 19.01 -0.10 -6.10
C GLU A 151 17.68 -0.43 -6.80
N ILE A 152 17.28 0.36 -7.80
CA ILE A 152 15.98 0.26 -8.47
C ILE A 152 15.72 -1.15 -9.04
N ASP A 153 16.74 -1.77 -9.64
CA ASP A 153 16.67 -3.13 -10.20
C ASP A 153 16.48 -4.19 -9.12
N ALA A 154 17.12 -3.99 -7.96
CA ALA A 154 16.97 -4.88 -6.83
C ALA A 154 15.53 -4.84 -6.28
N VAL A 155 14.90 -3.66 -6.27
CA VAL A 155 13.50 -3.48 -5.88
C VAL A 155 12.55 -4.18 -6.86
N ILE A 156 12.72 -4.00 -8.17
CA ILE A 156 11.92 -4.70 -9.19
C ILE A 156 12.02 -6.22 -8.99
N ALA A 157 13.25 -6.72 -8.84
CA ALA A 157 13.49 -8.13 -8.65
C ALA A 157 12.89 -8.66 -7.34
N ALA A 158 12.91 -7.87 -6.26
CA ALA A 158 12.27 -8.22 -4.99
C ALA A 158 10.74 -8.35 -5.12
N ILE A 159 10.10 -7.41 -5.81
CA ILE A 159 8.66 -7.44 -6.07
C ILE A 159 8.28 -8.69 -6.88
N ASN A 160 8.99 -8.94 -7.98
CA ASN A 160 8.73 -10.10 -8.84
C ASN A 160 8.95 -11.44 -8.10
N ARG A 161 9.99 -11.54 -7.25
CA ARG A 161 10.27 -12.73 -6.45
C ARG A 161 9.16 -13.08 -5.46
N LYS A 162 8.32 -12.12 -5.08
CA LYS A 162 7.22 -12.37 -4.14
C LYS A 162 6.12 -13.26 -4.74
N GLY A 163 6.04 -13.35 -6.07
CA GLY A 163 5.16 -14.27 -6.79
C GLY A 163 3.70 -13.80 -6.93
N TYR A 164 3.37 -12.60 -6.45
CA TYR A 164 2.13 -11.91 -6.82
C TYR A 164 2.35 -11.08 -8.08
N GLY A 165 1.28 -10.62 -8.72
CA GLY A 165 1.39 -9.83 -9.94
C GLY A 165 0.07 -9.19 -10.37
N LEU A 166 -0.68 -8.60 -9.43
CA LEU A 166 -1.98 -8.01 -9.71
C LEU A 166 -1.85 -6.55 -10.16
N THR A 167 -1.55 -5.61 -9.24
CA THR A 167 -1.32 -4.20 -9.58
C THR A 167 0.05 -3.68 -9.16
N PHE A 168 0.58 -2.74 -9.93
CA PHE A 168 1.81 -2.02 -9.63
C PHE A 168 1.67 -0.54 -9.98
N GLY A 169 2.17 0.35 -9.11
CA GLY A 169 2.18 1.80 -9.31
C GLY A 169 3.59 2.36 -9.48
N LEU A 170 3.75 3.38 -10.30
CA LEU A 170 5.01 4.09 -10.49
C LEU A 170 4.77 5.58 -10.60
N HIS A 171 5.35 6.37 -9.70
CA HIS A 171 5.47 7.81 -9.90
C HIS A 171 6.92 8.17 -10.23
N THR A 172 7.12 8.65 -11.46
CA THR A 172 8.38 9.22 -11.96
C THR A 172 8.07 10.19 -13.10
N ARG A 173 8.96 11.16 -13.33
CA ARG A 173 8.93 12.04 -14.51
C ARG A 173 9.96 11.63 -15.57
N ILE A 174 10.73 10.57 -15.33
CA ILE A 174 11.78 10.10 -16.24
C ILE A 174 11.20 9.00 -17.13
N GLU A 175 10.95 9.33 -18.40
CA GLU A 175 10.40 8.39 -19.39
C GLU A 175 11.24 7.11 -19.53
N GLY A 176 12.57 7.24 -19.54
CA GLY A 176 13.46 6.06 -19.58
C GLY A 176 13.29 5.13 -18.38
N ARG A 177 12.95 5.65 -17.19
CA ARG A 177 12.62 4.82 -16.02
C ARG A 177 11.27 4.16 -16.18
N VAL A 178 10.27 4.86 -16.73
CA VAL A 178 8.94 4.27 -17.01
C VAL A 178 9.09 3.03 -17.86
N GLN A 179 9.79 3.12 -18.98
CA GLN A 179 9.98 1.97 -19.87
C GLN A 179 10.72 0.83 -19.17
N HIS A 180 11.78 1.15 -18.43
CA HIS A 180 12.56 0.18 -17.65
C HIS A 180 11.70 -0.59 -16.62
N PHE A 181 10.79 0.09 -15.94
CA PHE A 181 9.86 -0.54 -15.01
C PHE A 181 8.80 -1.38 -15.70
N VAL A 182 8.17 -0.84 -16.75
CA VAL A 182 7.12 -1.53 -17.50
C VAL A 182 7.63 -2.84 -18.10
N ASP A 183 8.88 -2.85 -18.58
CA ASP A 183 9.51 -4.05 -19.14
C ASP A 183 9.99 -5.03 -18.06
N GLY A 184 10.32 -4.54 -16.86
CA GLY A 184 10.92 -5.33 -15.79
C GLY A 184 9.91 -5.92 -14.78
N ILE A 185 8.76 -5.29 -14.56
CA ILE A 185 7.80 -5.69 -13.52
C ILE A 185 6.84 -6.76 -14.01
N HIS A 186 6.58 -7.78 -13.19
CA HIS A 186 5.62 -8.84 -13.49
C HIS A 186 4.28 -8.57 -12.81
N ALA A 187 3.50 -7.64 -13.37
CA ALA A 187 2.15 -7.31 -12.90
C ALA A 187 1.15 -7.21 -14.06
N GLY A 188 -0.09 -7.65 -13.84
CA GLY A 188 -1.15 -7.60 -14.85
C GLY A 188 -1.66 -6.18 -15.14
N ASN A 189 -1.60 -5.29 -14.15
CA ASN A 189 -2.00 -3.89 -14.30
C ASN A 189 -0.93 -2.94 -13.75
N ILE A 190 -0.41 -2.07 -14.62
CA ILE A 190 0.60 -1.07 -14.27
C ILE A 190 -0.03 0.33 -14.40
N TYR A 191 0.16 1.16 -13.37
CA TYR A 191 -0.31 2.54 -13.30
C TYR A 191 0.90 3.47 -13.18
N VAL A 192 1.01 4.46 -14.09
CA VAL A 192 2.10 5.46 -14.14
C VAL A 192 1.50 6.86 -13.97
#